data_AF-A0A847JZJ0-F1
#
_entry.id   AF-A0A847JZJ0-F1
#
_cell.length_a   1.000
_cell.length_b   1.000
_cell.length_c   1.000
_cell.angle_alpha   90.00
_cell.angle_beta   90.00
_cell.angle_gamma   90.00
#
_symmetry.space_group_name_H-M   'P 1'
#
loop_
_entity.id
_entity.type
_entity.pdbx_description
1 polymer ?
#
loop_
_entity_poly.entity_id
_entity_poly.type
_entity_poly.pdbx_seq_one_letter_code
_entity_poly.pdbx_strand_id
1 'polypeptide(L)'
;MPVHTPLPEHYGELVFAERLAALADDGMHLWYDLHLPGVSNLDVVIWDSQCGVVCLEVKAIPVEMVLAFSDMEIEIEGRGWSASPMHQVRKATFELLDFLRGSQAEKVHLSSTVAWPRISRATWLAHWDDTDLPSGYELSMVFSDDLSSLDVFRKRLQWVRERSPCGSSRPGRFVHSAPEFDAFARRLRMRATRRAEPSPEPGDTFSDEAPDEVVSQEPPEPQEVVALARSGRAQETPRYRERLWL
;
A
#
# COMPACT_ATOMS: atom_id res chain seq x y z
N MET A 1 6.78 12.38 -21.18
CA MET A 1 5.99 12.64 -19.96
C MET A 1 6.27 11.50 -18.98
N PRO A 2 6.54 11.83 -17.71
CA PRO A 2 6.82 10.83 -16.67
C PRO A 2 5.56 10.02 -16.29
N VAL A 3 4.36 10.59 -16.41
CA VAL A 3 3.10 9.90 -16.12
C VAL A 3 2.50 9.27 -17.38
N HIS A 4 2.13 7.99 -17.31
CA HIS A 4 1.67 7.18 -18.45
C HIS A 4 0.19 6.76 -18.41
N THR A 5 -0.50 6.98 -17.30
CA THR A 5 -1.95 6.72 -17.11
C THR A 5 -2.63 7.95 -16.48
N PRO A 6 -3.97 8.05 -16.53
CA PRO A 6 -4.69 9.07 -15.76
C PRO A 6 -4.38 8.99 -14.27
N LEU A 7 -4.51 10.12 -13.56
CA LEU A 7 -4.43 10.15 -12.10
C LEU A 7 -5.66 9.45 -11.49
N PRO A 8 -5.54 8.88 -10.28
CA PRO A 8 -6.65 8.22 -9.59
C PRO A 8 -7.76 9.20 -9.23
N GLU A 9 -8.99 8.68 -9.10
CA GLU A 9 -10.19 9.47 -8.77
C GLU A 9 -10.39 9.62 -7.24
N HIS A 10 -9.93 8.66 -6.44
CA HIS A 10 -10.09 8.68 -4.98
C HIS A 10 -9.22 9.78 -4.35
N TYR A 11 -9.83 10.68 -3.56
CA TYR A 11 -9.18 11.89 -3.05
C TYR A 11 -7.81 11.65 -2.38
N GLY A 12 -7.73 10.64 -1.51
CA GLY A 12 -6.50 10.35 -0.79
C GLY A 12 -5.36 9.83 -1.68
N GLU A 13 -5.70 9.06 -2.71
CA GLU A 13 -4.75 8.57 -3.72
C GLU A 13 -4.38 9.68 -4.72
N LEU A 14 -5.35 10.54 -5.08
CA LEU A 14 -5.13 11.69 -5.95
C LEU A 14 -4.07 12.64 -5.37
N VAL A 15 -4.18 13.01 -4.09
CA VAL A 15 -3.20 13.89 -3.44
C VAL A 15 -1.79 13.27 -3.44
N PHE A 16 -1.70 11.95 -3.20
CA PHE A 16 -0.42 11.23 -3.30
C PHE A 16 0.12 11.24 -4.74
N ALA A 17 -0.74 10.96 -5.72
CA ALA A 17 -0.40 10.89 -7.12
C ALA A 17 0.07 12.24 -7.65
N GLU A 18 -0.64 13.34 -7.36
CA GLU A 18 -0.24 14.70 -7.72
C GLU A 18 1.12 15.07 -7.14
N ARG A 19 1.34 14.79 -5.84
CA ARG A 19 2.62 15.07 -5.20
C ARG A 19 3.76 14.26 -5.82
N LEU A 20 3.53 12.98 -6.08
CA LEU A 20 4.53 12.11 -6.71
C LEU A 20 4.83 12.55 -8.15
N ALA A 21 3.81 12.92 -8.93
CA ALA A 21 3.97 13.43 -10.29
C ALA A 21 4.75 14.75 -10.31
N ALA A 22 4.53 15.63 -9.32
CA ALA A 22 5.28 16.87 -9.17
C ALA A 22 6.76 16.65 -8.79
N LEU A 23 7.08 15.54 -8.13
CA LEU A 23 8.46 15.16 -7.80
C LEU A 23 9.20 14.50 -8.97
N ALA A 24 8.48 13.89 -9.91
CA ALA A 24 9.08 13.08 -10.97
C ALA A 24 9.92 13.91 -11.95
N ASP A 25 11.13 13.44 -12.23
CA ASP A 25 11.98 13.92 -13.32
C ASP A 25 11.89 13.01 -14.55
N ASP A 26 12.70 13.28 -15.58
CA ASP A 26 12.73 12.46 -16.80
C ASP A 26 13.18 11.02 -16.57
N GLY A 27 13.79 10.72 -15.42
CA GLY A 27 14.24 9.40 -15.04
C GLY A 27 13.19 8.57 -14.28
N MET A 28 12.05 9.16 -13.91
CA MET A 28 10.98 8.52 -13.15
C MET A 28 9.70 8.44 -13.98
N HIS A 29 9.19 7.23 -14.14
CA HIS A 29 7.99 6.93 -14.90
C HIS A 29 6.93 6.29 -14.02
N LEU A 30 5.69 6.75 -14.15
CA LEU A 30 4.59 6.47 -13.23
C LEU A 30 3.38 5.94 -13.99
N TRP A 31 2.83 4.82 -13.51
CA TRP A 31 1.54 4.28 -13.92
C TRP A 31 0.67 4.16 -12.68
N TYR A 32 -0.41 4.93 -12.63
CA TYR A 32 -1.46 4.86 -11.62
C TYR A 32 -2.60 3.94 -12.06
N ASP A 33 -3.30 3.35 -11.09
CA ASP A 33 -4.51 2.52 -11.27
C ASP A 33 -4.36 1.48 -12.38
N LEU A 34 -3.29 0.68 -12.26
CA LEU A 34 -2.88 -0.22 -13.31
C LEU A 34 -3.70 -1.52 -13.28
N HIS A 35 -4.64 -1.62 -14.22
CA HIS A 35 -5.45 -2.82 -14.45
C HIS A 35 -4.93 -3.65 -15.63
N LEU A 36 -4.38 -4.84 -15.37
CA LEU A 36 -3.90 -5.77 -16.41
C LEU A 36 -4.64 -7.12 -16.35
N PRO A 37 -4.76 -7.84 -17.49
CA PRO A 37 -5.32 -9.19 -17.48
C PRO A 37 -4.55 -10.13 -16.53
N GLY A 38 -5.25 -10.70 -15.56
CA GLY A 38 -4.67 -11.65 -14.61
C GLY A 38 -3.79 -11.03 -13.52
N VAL A 39 -3.79 -9.70 -13.40
CA VAL A 39 -3.07 -8.97 -12.34
C VAL A 39 -4.10 -8.19 -11.53
N SER A 40 -4.04 -8.34 -10.21
CA SER A 40 -4.79 -7.52 -9.26
C SER A 40 -4.44 -6.04 -9.47
N ASN A 41 -5.32 -5.12 -9.05
CA ASN A 41 -5.04 -3.69 -9.22
C ASN A 41 -3.72 -3.31 -8.53
N LEU A 42 -2.96 -2.43 -9.18
CA LEU A 42 -1.76 -1.82 -8.62
C LEU A 42 -1.96 -0.32 -8.62
N ASP A 43 -1.99 0.30 -7.43
CA ASP A 43 -2.26 1.73 -7.30
C ASP A 43 -1.18 2.56 -7.97
N VAL A 44 0.10 2.19 -7.79
CA VAL A 44 1.21 2.80 -8.54
C VAL A 44 2.26 1.76 -8.93
N VAL A 45 2.69 1.82 -10.19
CA VAL A 45 3.95 1.23 -10.64
C VAL A 45 4.92 2.35 -10.99
N ILE A 46 6.11 2.29 -10.42
CA ILE A 46 7.19 3.25 -10.63
C ILE A 46 8.32 2.54 -11.36
N TRP A 47 8.78 3.13 -12.46
CA TRP A 47 10.08 2.83 -13.05
C TRP A 47 10.99 4.02 -12.83
N ASP A 48 12.03 3.88 -12.03
CA ASP A 48 13.06 4.91 -11.84
C ASP A 48 14.41 4.40 -12.35
N SER A 49 15.06 5.21 -13.18
CA SER A 49 16.35 4.88 -13.79
C SER A 49 17.50 4.64 -12.80
N GLN A 50 17.36 5.11 -11.55
CA GLN A 50 18.34 4.97 -10.48
C GLN A 50 17.93 3.90 -9.46
N CYS A 51 16.63 3.81 -9.15
CA CYS A 51 16.12 2.96 -8.09
C CYS A 51 15.53 1.63 -8.58
N GLY A 52 15.25 1.45 -9.87
CA GLY A 52 14.61 0.25 -10.41
C GLY A 52 13.09 0.36 -10.46
N VAL A 53 12.41 -0.79 -10.45
CA VAL A 53 10.96 -0.85 -10.61
C VAL A 53 10.28 -1.27 -9.31
N VAL A 54 9.34 -0.44 -8.85
CA VAL A 54 8.66 -0.61 -7.56
C VAL A 54 7.15 -0.51 -7.76
N CYS A 55 6.43 -1.50 -7.24
CA CYS A 55 4.98 -1.53 -7.15
C CYS A 55 4.54 -1.04 -5.75
N LEU A 56 3.51 -0.20 -5.71
CA LEU A 56 3.00 0.39 -4.47
C LEU A 56 1.49 0.14 -4.35
N GLU A 57 1.09 -0.21 -3.13
CA GLU A 57 -0.27 -0.04 -2.63
C GLU A 57 -0.33 1.24 -1.81
N VAL A 58 -1.35 2.08 -2.02
CA VAL A 58 -1.53 3.36 -1.36
C VAL A 58 -2.70 3.26 -0.39
N LYS A 59 -2.47 3.57 0.89
CA LYS A 59 -3.54 3.66 1.90
C LYS A 59 -3.58 5.04 2.53
N ALA A 60 -4.52 5.86 2.06
CA ALA A 60 -4.66 7.26 2.46
C ALA A 60 -5.62 7.46 3.65
N ILE A 61 -5.36 6.78 4.76
CA ILE A 61 -6.09 6.91 6.03
C ILE A 61 -5.18 7.47 7.13
N PRO A 62 -5.73 8.16 8.14
CA PRO A 62 -4.98 8.53 9.34
C PRO A 62 -4.61 7.28 10.16
N VAL A 63 -3.55 7.36 10.98
CA VAL A 63 -3.00 6.17 11.68
C VAL A 63 -3.98 5.60 12.70
N GLU A 64 -4.82 6.46 13.27
CA GLU A 64 -5.80 6.14 14.31
C GLU A 64 -6.88 5.17 13.81
N MET A 65 -7.14 5.16 12.50
CA MET A 65 -8.04 4.19 11.88
C MET A 65 -7.44 2.79 11.76
N VAL A 66 -6.13 2.61 11.95
CA VAL A 66 -5.48 1.30 11.92
C VAL A 66 -5.49 0.71 13.32
N LEU A 67 -6.46 -0.16 13.58
CA LEU A 67 -6.70 -0.76 14.90
C LEU A 67 -5.72 -1.90 15.20
N ALA A 68 -5.41 -2.69 14.18
CA ALA A 68 -4.45 -3.78 14.25
C ALA A 68 -3.73 -3.95 12.91
N PHE A 69 -2.47 -4.35 12.95
CA PHE A 69 -1.65 -4.46 11.76
C PHE A 69 -0.65 -5.62 11.84
N SER A 70 -0.50 -6.35 10.74
CA SER A 70 0.55 -7.34 10.54
C SER A 70 0.96 -7.37 9.06
N ASP A 71 1.98 -8.16 8.73
CA ASP A 71 2.40 -8.33 7.34
C ASP A 71 1.34 -9.01 6.45
N MET A 72 0.37 -9.73 7.04
CA MET A 72 -0.64 -10.49 6.31
C MET A 72 -2.04 -9.90 6.39
N GLU A 73 -2.38 -9.28 7.51
CA GLU A 73 -3.73 -8.80 7.82
C GLU A 73 -3.70 -7.41 8.46
N ILE A 74 -4.76 -6.65 8.24
CA ILE A 74 -5.00 -5.34 8.83
C ILE A 74 -6.45 -5.24 9.29
N GLU A 75 -6.68 -4.58 10.42
CA GLU A 75 -7.99 -4.14 10.86
C GLU A 75 -8.08 -2.62 10.73
N ILE A 76 -9.04 -2.15 9.93
CA ILE A 76 -9.32 -0.73 9.77
C ILE A 76 -10.68 -0.42 10.41
N GLU A 77 -10.73 0.64 11.20
CA GLU A 77 -11.96 1.14 11.82
C GLU A 77 -13.06 1.32 10.77
N GLY A 78 -14.26 0.78 11.05
CA GLY A 78 -15.41 0.81 10.15
C GLY A 78 -15.35 -0.15 8.96
N ARG A 79 -14.21 -0.79 8.67
CA ARG A 79 -14.05 -1.78 7.58
C ARG A 79 -13.81 -3.21 8.06
N GLY A 80 -13.27 -3.35 9.27
CA GLY A 80 -12.93 -4.64 9.87
C GLY A 80 -11.64 -5.24 9.30
N TRP A 81 -11.51 -6.57 9.43
CA TRP A 81 -10.34 -7.33 9.04
C TRP A 81 -10.26 -7.59 7.55
N SER A 82 -9.07 -7.42 6.97
CA SER A 82 -8.77 -7.73 5.57
C SER A 82 -7.29 -8.08 5.38
N ALA A 83 -6.91 -8.49 4.17
CA ALA A 83 -5.50 -8.68 3.83
C ALA A 83 -4.72 -7.36 3.97
N SER A 84 -3.50 -7.41 4.51
CA SER A 84 -2.68 -6.22 4.67
C SER A 84 -2.36 -5.59 3.30
N PRO A 85 -2.13 -4.27 3.23
CA PRO A 85 -1.70 -3.60 2.00
C PRO A 85 -0.40 -4.20 1.44
N MET A 86 0.50 -4.65 2.31
CA MET A 86 1.75 -5.29 1.92
C MET A 86 1.49 -6.65 1.25
N HIS A 87 0.56 -7.44 1.78
CA HIS A 87 0.14 -8.70 1.18
C HIS A 87 -0.49 -8.47 -0.21
N GLN A 88 -1.36 -7.46 -0.32
CA GLN A 88 -2.03 -7.08 -1.57
C GLN A 88 -1.02 -6.73 -2.67
N VAL A 89 -0.08 -5.80 -2.40
CA VAL A 89 0.93 -5.40 -3.40
C VAL A 89 1.89 -6.52 -3.76
N ARG A 90 2.26 -7.39 -2.81
CA ARG A 90 3.13 -8.54 -3.09
C ARG A 90 2.46 -9.50 -4.05
N LYS A 91 1.20 -9.86 -3.78
CA LYS A 91 0.41 -10.71 -4.67
C LYS A 91 0.32 -10.10 -6.08
N ALA A 92 -0.06 -8.83 -6.19
CA ALA A 92 -0.16 -8.13 -7.46
C ALA A 92 1.19 -8.04 -8.19
N THR A 93 2.30 -7.91 -7.45
CA THR A 93 3.66 -7.90 -8.01
C THR A 93 4.05 -9.26 -8.59
N PHE A 94 3.72 -10.37 -7.92
CA PHE A 94 3.94 -11.72 -8.47
C PHE A 94 3.11 -11.96 -9.73
N GLU A 95 1.84 -11.54 -9.72
CA GLU A 95 0.96 -11.61 -10.90
C GLU A 95 1.51 -10.76 -12.06
N LEU A 96 2.08 -9.58 -11.76
CA LEU A 96 2.74 -8.75 -12.76
C LEU A 96 4.00 -9.41 -13.33
N LEU A 97 4.84 -10.05 -12.50
CA LEU A 97 5.98 -10.84 -13.00
C LEU A 97 5.51 -11.92 -13.98
N ASP A 98 4.44 -12.63 -13.64
CA ASP A 98 3.86 -13.68 -14.47
C ASP A 98 3.30 -13.11 -15.78
N PHE A 99 2.65 -11.95 -15.74
CA PHE A 99 2.17 -11.23 -16.92
C PHE A 99 3.31 -10.79 -17.86
N LEU A 100 4.49 -10.48 -17.30
CA LEU A 100 5.67 -10.07 -18.06
C LEU A 100 6.47 -11.24 -18.64
N ARG A 101 6.19 -12.50 -18.25
CA ARG A 101 6.89 -13.69 -18.76
C ARG A 101 6.79 -13.79 -20.29
N GLY A 102 7.87 -14.26 -20.92
CA GLY A 102 7.98 -14.37 -22.37
C GLY A 102 8.10 -13.01 -23.08
N SER A 103 8.43 -11.94 -22.36
CA SER A 103 8.68 -10.61 -22.91
C SER A 103 10.13 -10.19 -22.68
N GLN A 104 10.58 -9.15 -23.38
CA GLN A 104 11.89 -8.54 -23.12
C GLN A 104 11.99 -7.90 -21.73
N ALA A 105 10.87 -7.70 -21.03
CA ALA A 105 10.81 -7.17 -19.67
C ALA A 105 10.71 -8.25 -18.59
N GLU A 106 10.77 -9.54 -18.95
CA GLU A 106 10.72 -10.66 -17.99
C GLU A 106 11.85 -10.63 -16.94
N LYS A 107 12.99 -10.00 -17.28
CA LYS A 107 14.16 -9.92 -16.40
C LYS A 107 14.10 -8.75 -15.42
N VAL A 108 13.09 -7.90 -15.51
CA VAL A 108 12.92 -6.76 -14.62
C VAL A 108 12.69 -7.29 -13.20
N HIS A 109 13.55 -6.88 -12.28
CA HIS A 109 13.31 -7.11 -10.86
C HIS A 109 12.29 -6.10 -10.36
N LEU A 110 11.14 -6.61 -9.86
CA LEU A 110 10.10 -5.82 -9.24
C LEU A 110 10.23 -5.89 -7.72
N SER A 111 10.19 -4.73 -7.06
CA SER A 111 10.04 -4.63 -5.61
C SER A 111 8.62 -4.17 -5.28
N SER A 112 8.17 -4.44 -4.05
CA SER A 112 6.82 -4.08 -3.61
C SER A 112 6.88 -3.37 -2.26
N THR A 113 6.03 -2.37 -2.07
CA THR A 113 5.94 -1.61 -0.81
C THR A 113 4.56 -0.98 -0.65
N VAL A 114 4.30 -0.42 0.53
CA VAL A 114 3.07 0.29 0.85
C VAL A 114 3.41 1.76 1.06
N ALA A 115 2.55 2.64 0.55
CA ALA A 115 2.60 4.07 0.82
C ALA A 115 1.48 4.50 1.77
N TRP A 116 1.86 5.19 2.84
CA TRP A 116 0.97 5.83 3.81
C TRP A 116 1.05 7.35 3.68
N PRO A 117 0.39 7.96 2.68
CA PRO A 117 0.56 9.38 2.36
C PRO A 117 0.07 10.34 3.46
N ARG A 118 -0.74 9.85 4.41
CA ARG A 118 -1.28 10.63 5.54
C ARG A 118 -0.60 10.36 6.87
N ILE A 119 0.37 9.45 6.90
CA ILE A 119 1.06 9.04 8.12
C ILE A 119 2.53 9.45 7.98
N SER A 120 3.10 10.08 9.00
CA SER A 120 4.56 10.27 9.05
C SER A 120 5.21 9.05 9.68
N ARG A 121 6.47 8.79 9.34
CA ARG A 121 7.21 7.68 9.98
C ARG A 121 7.27 7.78 11.50
N ALA A 122 7.42 8.99 12.04
CA ALA A 122 7.43 9.24 13.48
C ALA A 122 6.06 8.92 14.11
N THR A 123 4.97 9.31 13.44
CA THR A 123 3.61 8.98 13.86
C THR A 123 3.38 7.48 13.88
N TRP A 124 3.82 6.76 12.84
CA TRP A 124 3.73 5.30 12.79
C TRP A 124 4.47 4.65 13.96
N LEU A 125 5.72 5.04 14.20
CA LEU A 125 6.52 4.48 15.29
C LEU A 125 5.88 4.72 16.66
N ALA A 126 5.37 5.94 16.90
CA ALA A 126 4.70 6.26 18.16
C ALA A 126 3.40 5.46 18.36
N HIS A 127 2.66 5.18 17.29
CA HIS A 127 1.42 4.40 17.36
C HIS A 127 1.66 2.91 17.68
N TRP A 128 2.81 2.39 17.26
CA TRP A 128 3.15 0.96 17.37
C TRP A 128 4.24 0.65 18.41
N ASP A 129 4.64 1.62 19.24
CA ASP A 129 5.78 1.53 20.18
C ASP A 129 5.70 0.30 21.12
N ASP A 130 4.48 -0.10 21.49
CA ASP A 130 4.21 -1.21 22.42
C ASP A 130 3.75 -2.51 21.71
N THR A 131 3.94 -2.65 20.39
CA THR A 131 3.42 -3.80 19.63
C THR A 131 4.50 -4.77 19.14
N ASP A 132 4.09 -6.02 18.89
CA ASP A 132 4.95 -7.10 18.38
C ASP A 132 5.33 -6.97 16.90
N LEU A 133 5.23 -5.77 16.30
CA LEU A 133 5.71 -5.57 14.93
C LEU A 133 7.22 -5.82 14.87
N PRO A 134 7.71 -6.52 13.83
CA PRO A 134 9.14 -6.77 13.74
C PRO A 134 9.88 -5.45 13.59
N SER A 135 10.97 -5.35 14.35
CA SER A 135 11.87 -4.20 14.29
C SER A 135 12.30 -3.91 12.85
N GLY A 136 12.12 -2.65 12.43
CA GLY A 136 12.48 -2.19 11.09
C GLY A 136 11.43 -2.42 10.02
N TYR A 137 10.23 -2.92 10.35
CA TYR A 137 9.13 -3.10 9.39
C TYR A 137 8.78 -1.78 8.68
N GLU A 138 8.75 -0.68 9.43
CA GLU A 138 8.51 0.67 8.93
C GLU A 138 9.48 1.05 7.82
N LEU A 139 10.72 0.55 7.87
CA LEU A 139 11.73 0.87 6.86
C LEU A 139 11.40 0.29 5.48
N SER A 140 10.53 -0.72 5.42
CA SER A 140 10.05 -1.33 4.18
C SER A 140 8.88 -0.57 3.54
N MET A 141 8.42 0.53 4.13
CA MET A 141 7.25 1.31 3.70
C MET A 141 7.60 2.77 3.39
N VAL A 142 6.80 3.39 2.54
CA VAL A 142 6.84 4.81 2.18
C VAL A 142 5.84 5.57 3.06
N PHE A 143 6.29 6.68 3.64
CA PHE A 143 5.46 7.57 4.45
C PHE A 143 5.43 8.99 3.87
N SER A 144 4.56 9.83 4.42
CA SER A 144 4.38 11.22 3.97
C SER A 144 5.66 12.06 3.97
N ASP A 145 6.59 11.80 4.89
CA ASP A 145 7.89 12.45 5.00
C ASP A 145 8.88 12.05 3.91
N ASP A 146 8.73 10.85 3.33
CA ASP A 146 9.56 10.39 2.22
C ASP A 146 9.27 11.16 0.91
N LEU A 147 8.14 11.88 0.82
CA LEU A 147 7.73 12.69 -0.34
C LEU A 147 8.17 14.16 -0.22
N SER A 148 9.08 14.49 0.68
CA SER A 148 9.58 15.85 0.90
C SER A 148 10.47 16.35 -0.25
N SER A 149 11.20 15.45 -0.91
CA SER A 149 11.96 15.72 -2.13
C SER A 149 12.20 14.43 -2.92
N LEU A 150 12.56 14.57 -4.20
CA LEU A 150 12.85 13.43 -5.06
C LEU A 150 14.02 12.59 -4.51
N ASP A 151 15.05 13.23 -3.95
CA ASP A 151 16.21 12.53 -3.38
C ASP A 151 15.85 11.69 -2.15
N VAL A 152 14.98 12.22 -1.28
CA VAL A 152 14.50 11.48 -0.11
C VAL A 152 13.66 10.28 -0.57
N PHE A 153 12.76 10.51 -1.52
CA PHE A 153 11.92 9.46 -2.07
C PHE A 153 12.75 8.35 -2.75
N ARG A 154 13.75 8.72 -3.57
CA ARG A 154 14.68 7.76 -4.19
C ARG A 154 15.47 6.95 -3.18
N LYS A 155 15.97 7.58 -2.11
CA LYS A 155 16.65 6.86 -1.02
C LYS A 155 15.72 5.83 -0.38
N ARG A 156 14.44 6.16 -0.20
CA ARG A 156 13.44 5.21 0.29
C ARG A 156 13.20 4.06 -0.69
N LEU A 157 12.99 4.34 -1.97
CA LEU A 157 12.79 3.30 -2.99
C LEU A 157 14.00 2.37 -3.10
N GLN A 158 15.22 2.93 -3.05
CA GLN A 158 16.45 2.15 -3.05
C GLN A 158 16.52 1.22 -1.83
N TRP A 159 16.16 1.73 -0.65
CA TRP A 159 16.12 0.92 0.57
C TRP A 159 15.13 -0.25 0.46
N VAL A 160 13.91 0.03 -0.02
CA VAL A 160 12.88 -0.98 -0.29
C VAL A 160 13.39 -2.05 -1.22
N ARG A 161 14.07 -1.66 -2.31
CA ARG A 161 14.62 -2.61 -3.28
C ARG A 161 15.73 -3.48 -2.69
N GLU A 162 16.71 -2.87 -2.03
CA GLU A 162 17.89 -3.58 -1.48
C GLU A 162 17.53 -4.54 -0.35
N ARG A 163 16.40 -4.30 0.32
CA ARG A 163 15.89 -5.09 1.44
C ARG A 163 14.50 -5.65 1.16
N SER A 164 14.16 -5.83 -0.12
CA SER A 164 12.88 -6.42 -0.51
C SER A 164 12.75 -7.78 0.19
N PRO A 165 11.69 -8.01 0.99
CA PRO A 165 11.46 -9.30 1.63
C PRO A 165 11.15 -10.41 0.60
N CYS A 166 10.93 -10.05 -0.67
CA CYS A 166 10.65 -10.98 -1.75
C CYS A 166 11.90 -11.18 -2.64
N GLY A 167 12.39 -12.43 -2.67
CA GLY A 167 13.49 -12.88 -3.53
C GLY A 167 14.61 -13.58 -2.74
N SER A 168 15.09 -14.73 -3.21
CA SER A 168 16.13 -15.53 -2.54
C SER A 168 17.54 -14.92 -2.61
N SER A 169 17.69 -13.75 -3.23
CA SER A 169 18.98 -13.06 -3.36
C SER A 169 18.76 -11.54 -3.37
N ARG A 170 19.69 -10.81 -2.75
CA ARG A 170 19.73 -9.35 -2.88
C ARG A 170 19.76 -9.00 -4.36
N PRO A 171 18.86 -8.14 -4.86
CA PRO A 171 18.93 -7.74 -6.25
C PRO A 171 20.28 -7.08 -6.51
N GLY A 172 20.91 -7.45 -7.63
CA GLY A 172 22.14 -6.80 -8.07
C GLY A 172 21.95 -5.30 -8.28
N ARG A 173 23.00 -4.56 -8.64
CA ARG A 173 22.83 -3.14 -9.02
C ARG A 173 21.83 -3.03 -10.18
N PHE A 174 20.81 -2.17 -10.05
CA PHE A 174 19.94 -1.86 -11.17
C PHE A 174 20.74 -1.10 -12.21
N VAL A 175 20.63 -1.52 -13.47
CA VAL A 175 21.21 -0.82 -14.60
C VAL A 175 20.07 -0.55 -15.56
N HIS A 176 19.72 0.74 -15.70
CA HIS A 176 18.69 1.14 -16.64
C HIS A 176 19.02 0.66 -18.06
N SER A 177 18.01 0.11 -18.72
CA SER A 177 18.06 -0.35 -20.11
C SER A 177 16.88 0.24 -20.86
N ALA A 178 17.13 1.14 -21.81
CA ALA A 178 16.07 1.74 -22.62
C ALA A 178 15.22 0.69 -23.38
N PRO A 179 15.80 -0.36 -24.00
CA PRO A 179 14.99 -1.42 -24.61
C PRO A 179 14.11 -2.18 -23.60
N GLU A 180 14.59 -2.39 -22.38
CA GLU A 180 13.82 -3.06 -21.33
C GLU A 180 12.68 -2.17 -20.83
N PHE A 181 12.95 -0.88 -20.65
CA PHE A 181 11.95 0.14 -20.35
C PHE A 181 10.86 0.19 -21.43
N ASP A 182 11.24 0.27 -22.70
CA ASP A 182 10.29 0.34 -23.81
C ASP A 182 9.43 -0.92 -23.88
N ALA A 183 10.02 -2.09 -23.63
CA ALA A 183 9.28 -3.35 -23.55
C ALA A 183 8.30 -3.37 -22.38
N PHE A 184 8.73 -2.90 -21.20
CA PHE A 184 7.92 -2.79 -19.99
C PHE A 184 6.75 -1.83 -20.21
N ALA A 185 7.03 -0.59 -20.61
CA ALA A 185 6.04 0.44 -20.88
C ALA A 185 5.00 -0.01 -21.93
N ARG A 186 5.45 -0.68 -23.00
CA ARG A 186 4.56 -1.24 -24.03
C ARG A 186 3.66 -2.35 -23.48
N ARG A 187 4.15 -3.20 -22.58
CA ARG A 187 3.33 -4.23 -21.91
C ARG A 187 2.27 -3.60 -21.02
N LEU A 188 2.63 -2.56 -20.26
CA LEU A 188 1.70 -1.88 -19.34
C LEU A 188 0.65 -1.03 -20.07
N ARG A 189 0.91 -0.61 -21.31
CA ARG A 189 -0.09 0.08 -22.15
C ARG A 189 -1.29 -0.78 -22.52
N MET A 190 -1.24 -2.10 -22.33
CA MET A 190 -2.33 -3.02 -22.65
C MET A 190 -3.52 -2.97 -21.66
N ARG A 191 -3.96 -1.77 -21.22
CA ARG A 191 -5.38 -1.46 -20.91
C ARG A 191 -5.71 -0.02 -20.48
N ALA A 192 -4.97 1.01 -20.91
CA ALA A 192 -5.38 2.41 -20.68
C ALA A 192 -6.72 2.83 -21.35
N THR A 193 -7.50 1.89 -21.90
CA THR A 193 -8.72 2.15 -22.71
C THR A 193 -9.96 1.31 -22.33
N ARG A 194 -9.96 0.49 -21.26
CA ARG A 194 -11.18 -0.22 -20.82
C ARG A 194 -11.35 -0.15 -19.31
N ARG A 195 -12.11 0.85 -18.86
CA ARG A 195 -12.75 0.90 -17.53
C ARG A 195 -13.46 -0.45 -17.34
N ALA A 196 -13.06 -1.22 -16.34
CA ALA A 196 -13.89 -2.33 -15.89
C ALA A 196 -15.17 -1.71 -15.31
N GLU A 197 -16.32 -2.29 -15.62
CA GLU A 197 -17.56 -1.90 -14.96
C GLU A 197 -17.40 -2.10 -13.45
N PRO A 198 -17.95 -1.21 -12.61
CA PRO A 198 -17.77 -1.27 -11.18
C PRO A 198 -18.31 -2.60 -10.64
N SER A 199 -17.42 -3.37 -10.02
CA SER A 199 -17.85 -4.44 -9.11
C SER A 199 -18.58 -3.78 -7.93
N PRO A 200 -19.69 -4.33 -7.42
CA PRO A 200 -20.43 -3.70 -6.34
C PRO A 200 -19.62 -3.80 -5.03
N GLU A 201 -18.90 -2.72 -4.71
CA GLU A 201 -18.37 -2.49 -3.38
C GLU A 201 -19.53 -2.17 -2.41
N PRO A 202 -19.52 -2.69 -1.17
CA PRO A 202 -20.52 -2.36 -0.18
C PRO A 202 -20.32 -0.93 0.33
N GLY A 203 -21.13 0.00 -0.18
CA GLY A 203 -21.60 1.23 0.47
C GLY A 203 -20.58 2.05 1.28
N ASP A 204 -19.67 2.75 0.60
CA ASP A 204 -18.92 3.86 1.18
C ASP A 204 -19.83 5.12 1.17
N THR A 205 -20.52 5.36 2.28
CA THR A 205 -21.23 6.63 2.54
C THR A 205 -20.79 7.14 3.91
N PHE A 206 -19.69 7.87 3.93
CA PHE A 206 -19.44 8.87 4.97
C PHE A 206 -19.76 10.24 4.36
N SER A 207 -21.01 10.68 4.56
CA SER A 207 -21.39 12.07 4.38
C SER A 207 -21.12 12.78 5.70
N ASP A 208 -20.14 13.69 5.65
CA ASP A 208 -19.78 14.59 6.73
C ASP A 208 -20.80 15.75 6.73
N GLU A 209 -21.93 15.57 7.43
CA GLU A 209 -22.87 16.64 7.75
C GLU A 209 -23.28 16.56 9.22
N ALA A 210 -23.00 17.64 9.94
CA ALA A 210 -23.69 18.01 11.17
C ALA A 210 -23.97 19.52 11.10
N PRO A 211 -24.93 20.09 11.85
CA PRO A 211 -26.02 19.48 12.62
C PRO A 211 -27.40 20.16 12.35
N ASP A 212 -28.50 19.54 12.79
CA ASP A 212 -29.61 20.19 13.54
C ASP A 212 -30.82 19.25 13.61
N GLU A 213 -31.18 18.82 14.82
CA GLU A 213 -32.45 19.18 15.46
C GLU A 213 -32.66 18.37 16.75
N VAL A 214 -33.05 19.11 17.78
CA VAL A 214 -33.36 18.66 19.13
C VAL A 214 -34.69 17.92 19.12
N VAL A 215 -34.70 16.64 19.50
CA VAL A 215 -35.91 15.98 20.01
C VAL A 215 -35.57 15.29 21.32
N SER A 216 -36.14 15.82 22.39
CA SER A 216 -36.15 15.24 23.73
C SER A 216 -36.92 13.92 23.73
N GLN A 217 -36.29 12.85 24.20
CA GLN A 217 -36.98 11.69 24.76
C GLN A 217 -36.30 11.26 26.07
N GLU A 218 -37.13 11.03 27.08
CA GLU A 218 -36.78 10.64 28.45
C GLU A 218 -36.07 9.27 28.52
N PRO A 219 -35.26 9.02 29.57
CA PRO A 219 -34.50 7.79 29.71
C PRO A 219 -35.35 6.65 30.28
N PRO A 220 -35.22 5.40 29.79
CA PRO A 220 -35.71 4.25 30.54
C PRO A 220 -34.75 3.88 31.69
N GLU A 221 -35.34 3.49 32.82
CA GLU A 221 -34.71 3.06 34.06
C GLU A 221 -33.77 1.85 33.94
N PRO A 222 -32.81 1.69 34.87
CA PRO A 222 -31.72 0.72 34.77
C PRO A 222 -32.17 -0.70 35.14
N GLN A 223 -31.96 -1.65 34.24
CA GLN A 223 -32.03 -3.08 34.57
C GLN A 223 -30.64 -3.61 34.91
N GLU A 224 -30.51 -4.13 36.13
CA GLU A 224 -29.36 -4.90 36.62
C GLU A 224 -29.07 -6.09 35.70
N VAL A 225 -27.85 -6.15 35.16
CA VAL A 225 -27.32 -7.38 34.57
C VAL A 225 -26.10 -7.83 35.37
N VAL A 226 -26.33 -8.97 36.01
CA VAL A 226 -25.47 -9.76 36.88
C VAL A 226 -24.05 -9.94 36.34
N ALA A 227 -23.09 -9.73 37.23
CA ALA A 227 -21.69 -10.08 37.08
C ALA A 227 -21.49 -11.56 36.75
N LEU A 228 -20.72 -11.84 35.69
CA LEU A 228 -20.11 -13.13 35.43
C LEU A 228 -18.61 -12.95 35.18
N ALA A 229 -17.87 -13.00 36.29
CA ALA A 229 -16.47 -13.33 36.28
C ALA A 229 -16.29 -14.75 35.70
N ARG A 230 -15.55 -14.84 34.60
CA ARG A 230 -14.88 -16.06 34.11
C ARG A 230 -13.52 -15.60 33.61
N SER A 231 -12.49 -15.68 34.46
CA SER A 231 -11.56 -16.80 34.53
C SER A 231 -10.79 -17.03 33.22
N GLY A 232 -9.57 -16.49 33.18
CA GLY A 232 -8.38 -17.03 32.53
C GLY A 232 -8.52 -17.76 31.21
N ARG A 233 -8.09 -17.08 30.13
CA ARG A 233 -7.20 -17.66 29.13
C ARG A 233 -6.30 -16.54 28.61
N ALA A 234 -5.03 -16.59 28.98
CA ALA A 234 -3.98 -16.01 28.16
C ALA A 234 -4.14 -16.66 26.77
N GLN A 235 -4.71 -15.93 25.82
CA GLN A 235 -4.60 -16.29 24.43
C GLN A 235 -3.13 -16.05 24.06
N GLU A 236 -2.44 -17.14 23.78
CA GLU A 236 -1.11 -17.14 23.19
C GLU A 236 -1.16 -16.24 21.95
N THR A 237 -0.55 -15.06 22.06
CA THR A 237 -0.15 -14.28 20.89
C THR A 237 0.70 -15.20 20.02
N PRO A 238 0.38 -15.37 18.72
CA PRO A 238 1.19 -16.19 17.84
C PRO A 238 2.61 -15.65 17.86
N ARG A 239 3.58 -16.48 18.27
CA ARG A 239 5.00 -16.12 18.23
C ARG A 239 5.37 -15.77 16.79
N TYR A 240 5.46 -14.47 16.51
CA TYR A 240 5.83 -13.88 15.23
C TYR A 240 7.16 -14.40 14.66
N ARG A 241 8.00 -15.01 15.52
CA ARG A 241 9.37 -15.43 15.18
C ARG A 241 9.52 -16.67 14.29
N GLU A 242 8.48 -17.46 14.04
CA GLU A 242 8.67 -18.79 13.40
C GLU A 242 8.21 -18.90 11.94
N ARG A 243 7.70 -17.84 11.29
CA ARG A 243 7.11 -17.98 9.93
C ARG A 243 7.60 -17.04 8.82
N LEU A 244 8.66 -16.25 9.02
CA LEU A 244 9.07 -15.25 8.01
C LEU A 244 10.39 -15.53 7.27
N TRP A 245 10.88 -16.78 7.25
CA TRP A 245 12.11 -17.12 6.52
C TRP A 245 12.06 -18.45 5.77
N LEU A 246 10.90 -18.80 5.20
CA LEU A 246 10.80 -19.89 4.23
C LEU A 246 10.09 -19.42 2.96
#